data_AF-A0A4Y2GF49-F1
#
_entry.id   AF-A0A4Y2GF49-F1
#
_cell.length_a   1.000
_cell.length_b   1.000
_cell.length_c   1.000
_cell.angle_alpha   90.00
_cell.angle_beta   90.00
_cell.angle_gamma   90.00
#
_symmetry.space_group_name_H-M   'P 1'
#
loop_
_entity.id
_entity.type
_entity.pdbx_description
1 polymer ?
#
loop_
_entity_poly.entity_id
_entity_poly.type
_entity_poly.pdbx_seq_one_letter_code
_entity_poly.pdbx_strand_id
1 'polypeptide(L)'
;MPEKGENFIKFQNVHYQHPLPYIIYADFESLIVKEVHTSGNTEIIARHEACGYAYVIIGPDGRSVKPIAIYRGKNAVQHFMENILKENEELAAKLTSIVPIHMTPQDELDFRSATHCSICKRH
;
A
#
# COMPACT_ATOMS: atom_id res chain seq x y z
N MET A 1 -17.33 24.44 -28.81
CA MET A 1 -17.95 23.66 -27.70
C MET A 1 -17.72 22.18 -28.00
N PRO A 2 -17.41 21.33 -27.01
CA PRO A 2 -17.37 19.90 -27.23
C PRO A 2 -18.75 19.38 -27.63
N GLU A 3 -18.79 18.25 -28.34
CA GLU A 3 -20.05 17.63 -28.76
C GLU A 3 -20.90 17.22 -27.56
N LYS A 4 -22.23 17.22 -27.75
CA LYS A 4 -23.22 16.96 -26.71
C LYS A 4 -23.09 15.49 -26.24
N GLY A 5 -22.34 15.26 -25.16
CA GLY A 5 -22.01 13.91 -24.66
C GLY A 5 -20.52 13.72 -24.35
N GLU A 6 -19.65 14.61 -24.87
CA GLU A 6 -18.20 14.61 -24.61
C GLU A 6 -17.78 15.57 -23.49
N ASN A 7 -18.75 16.14 -22.77
CA ASN A 7 -18.52 17.09 -21.68
C ASN A 7 -18.20 16.39 -20.34
N PHE A 8 -18.04 15.06 -20.34
CA PHE A 8 -17.90 14.27 -19.12
C PHE A 8 -16.47 13.75 -18.97
N ILE A 9 -15.80 14.20 -17.91
CA ILE A 9 -14.53 13.63 -17.47
C ILE A 9 -14.81 12.25 -16.88
N LYS A 10 -14.19 11.21 -17.44
CA LYS A 10 -14.30 9.83 -16.95
C LYS A 10 -12.98 9.41 -16.32
N PHE A 11 -13.05 8.65 -15.24
CA PHE A 11 -11.87 8.04 -14.64
C PHE A 11 -11.26 7.01 -15.60
N GLN A 12 -9.99 7.20 -15.95
CA GLN A 12 -9.30 6.36 -16.94
C GLN A 12 -8.58 5.17 -16.29
N ASN A 13 -8.14 5.31 -15.03
CA ASN A 13 -7.28 4.31 -14.39
C ASN A 13 -8.09 3.26 -13.63
N VAL A 14 -9.08 2.66 -14.29
CA VAL A 14 -10.07 1.76 -13.68
C VAL A 14 -9.42 0.55 -12.96
N HIS A 15 -8.21 0.15 -13.36
CA HIS A 15 -7.43 -0.88 -12.69
C HIS A 15 -7.06 -0.53 -11.23
N TYR A 16 -6.97 0.75 -10.86
CA TYR A 16 -6.79 1.17 -9.46
C TYR A 16 -8.05 1.04 -8.61
N GLN A 17 -9.19 0.63 -9.19
CA GLN A 17 -10.38 0.30 -8.43
C GLN A 17 -10.37 -1.12 -7.87
N HIS A 18 -9.37 -1.94 -8.23
CA HIS A 18 -9.18 -3.23 -7.57
C HIS A 18 -8.82 -3.00 -6.10
N PRO A 19 -9.56 -3.60 -5.15
CA PRO A 19 -9.22 -3.50 -3.74
C PRO A 19 -7.84 -4.10 -3.51
N LEU A 20 -6.95 -3.29 -2.91
CA LEU A 20 -5.63 -3.76 -2.51
C LEU A 20 -5.80 -4.73 -1.34
N PRO A 21 -5.40 -6.00 -1.49
CA PRO A 21 -5.66 -7.01 -0.48
C PRO A 21 -4.83 -6.79 0.79
N TYR A 22 -3.67 -6.14 0.70
CA TYR A 22 -2.83 -5.83 1.84
C TYR A 22 -2.30 -4.40 1.75
N ILE A 23 -2.25 -3.72 2.89
CA ILE A 23 -1.74 -2.35 3.03
C ILE A 23 -0.73 -2.32 4.17
N ILE A 24 0.43 -1.70 3.96
CA ILE A 24 1.43 -1.48 5.01
C ILE A 24 1.42 0.00 5.38
N TYR A 25 1.15 0.28 6.65
CA TYR A 25 1.36 1.61 7.24
C TYR A 25 2.65 1.58 8.04
N ALA A 26 3.54 2.53 7.81
CA ALA A 26 4.83 2.61 8.46
C ALA A 26 5.18 4.04 8.84
N ASP A 27 5.93 4.20 9.92
CA ASP A 27 6.47 5.47 10.37
C ASP A 27 7.87 5.29 10.99
N PHE A 28 8.69 6.34 10.93
CA PHE A 28 10.06 6.36 11.42
C PHE A 28 10.27 7.40 12.51
N GLU A 29 11.10 7.05 13.48
CA GLU A 29 11.63 7.98 14.46
C GLU A 29 13.06 8.36 14.10
N SER A 30 13.42 9.62 14.33
CA SER A 30 14.77 10.12 14.03
C SER A 30 15.35 10.94 15.17
N LEU A 31 16.67 10.84 15.31
CA LEU A 31 17.45 11.72 16.16
C LEU A 31 18.02 12.86 15.30
N ILE A 32 18.00 14.06 15.85
CA ILE A 32 18.66 15.20 15.21
C ILE A 32 20.13 15.18 15.63
N VAL A 33 21.00 14.93 14.67
CA VAL A 33 22.45 14.95 14.86
C VAL A 33 22.97 16.26 14.30
N LYS A 34 23.69 17.02 15.14
CA LYS A 34 24.32 18.28 14.71
C LYS A 34 25.35 17.98 13.64
N GLU A 35 25.22 18.65 12.51
CA GLU A 35 26.11 18.50 11.37
C GLU A 35 26.17 19.85 10.67
N VAL A 36 27.29 20.56 10.85
CA VAL A 36 27.45 21.91 10.31
C VAL A 36 28.38 21.85 9.11
N HIS A 37 27.84 22.06 7.91
CA HIS A 37 28.62 22.23 6.70
C HIS A 37 27.87 23.09 5.68
N THR A 38 28.61 23.69 4.76
CA THR A 38 28.06 24.49 3.68
C THR A 38 27.98 23.67 2.40
N SER A 39 26.82 23.73 1.74
CA SER A 39 26.60 23.17 0.41
C SER A 39 26.12 24.30 -0.51
N GLY A 40 27.07 24.89 -1.24
CA GLY A 40 26.82 26.10 -2.03
C GLY A 40 26.43 27.29 -1.15
N ASN A 41 25.24 27.85 -1.36
CA ASN A 41 24.70 28.96 -0.58
C ASN A 41 23.84 28.50 0.61
N THR A 42 23.80 27.20 0.91
CA THR A 42 23.00 26.63 2.00
C THR A 42 23.91 26.16 3.13
N GLU A 43 23.61 26.59 4.35
CA GLU A 43 24.21 26.04 5.57
C GLU A 43 23.32 24.91 6.10
N ILE A 44 23.87 23.70 6.11
CA ILE A 44 23.25 22.55 6.78
C ILE A 44 23.73 22.60 8.22
N ILE A 45 22.80 22.60 9.18
CA ILE A 45 23.09 22.71 10.63
C ILE A 45 22.87 21.40 11.39
N ALA A 46 22.11 20.46 10.79
CA ALA A 46 21.77 19.18 11.38
C ALA A 46 21.29 18.19 10.31
N ARG A 47 21.40 16.89 10.64
CA ARG A 47 20.79 15.80 9.89
C ARG A 47 19.85 14.98 10.76
N HIS A 48 18.82 14.41 10.15
CA HIS A 48 17.96 13.42 10.80
C HIS A 48 18.55 12.02 10.59
N GLU A 49 18.92 11.36 11.69
CA GLU A 49 19.37 9.97 11.68
C GLU A 49 18.25 9.08 12.21
N ALA A 50 17.68 8.23 11.35
CA ALA A 50 16.63 7.31 11.73
C ALA A 50 17.12 6.34 12.82
N CYS A 51 16.38 6.27 13.93
CA CYS A 51 16.75 5.49 15.11
C CYS A 51 15.72 4.41 15.47
N GLY A 52 14.60 4.37 14.76
CA GLY A 52 13.58 3.35 14.90
C GLY A 52 12.47 3.48 13.87
N TYR A 53 11.62 2.47 13.81
CA TYR A 53 10.41 2.47 12.99
C TYR A 53 9.33 1.60 13.63
N ALA A 54 8.10 1.81 13.19
CA ALA A 54 7.01 0.88 13.40
C ALA A 54 6.25 0.66 12.07
N TYR A 55 5.80 -0.56 11.81
CA TYR A 55 4.83 -0.82 10.74
C TYR A 55 3.77 -1.83 11.13
N VAL A 56 2.59 -1.69 10.50
CA VAL A 56 1.47 -2.61 10.60
C VAL A 56 0.99 -3.01 9.21
N ILE A 57 0.63 -4.28 9.06
CA ILE A 57 0.06 -4.81 7.83
C ILE A 57 -1.43 -5.01 8.06
N ILE A 58 -2.25 -4.35 7.26
CA ILE A 58 -3.71 -4.47 7.26
C ILE A 58 -4.13 -5.38 6.12
N GLY A 59 -4.94 -6.38 6.42
CA GLY A 59 -5.46 -7.36 5.47
C GLY A 59 -6.79 -6.94 4.83
N PRO A 60 -7.38 -7.81 4.00
CA PRO A 60 -8.61 -7.50 3.27
C PRO A 60 -9.83 -7.26 4.18
N ASP A 61 -9.80 -7.80 5.40
CA ASP A 61 -10.84 -7.64 6.43
C ASP A 61 -10.70 -6.33 7.22
N GLY A 62 -9.72 -5.49 6.87
CA GLY A 62 -9.42 -4.24 7.57
C GLY A 62 -8.74 -4.44 8.93
N ARG A 63 -8.30 -5.66 9.25
CA ARG A 63 -7.63 -5.97 10.52
C ARG A 63 -6.14 -6.17 10.33
N SER A 64 -5.43 -6.04 11.43
CA SER A 64 -4.00 -6.32 11.45
C SER A 64 -3.74 -7.80 11.21
N VAL A 65 -2.92 -8.11 10.21
CA VAL A 65 -2.55 -9.49 9.84
C VAL A 65 -1.65 -10.11 10.89
N LYS A 66 -0.88 -9.28 11.61
CA LYS A 66 0.10 -9.69 12.62
C LYS A 66 0.44 -8.53 13.56
N PRO A 67 1.01 -8.80 14.75
CA PRO A 67 1.42 -7.75 15.67
C PRO A 67 2.29 -6.68 15.00
N ILE A 68 2.18 -5.44 15.48
CA ILE A 68 2.96 -4.30 14.99
C ILE A 68 4.45 -4.64 15.08
N ALA A 69 5.16 -4.50 13.96
CA ALA A 69 6.60 -4.67 13.93
C ALA A 69 7.25 -3.36 14.37
N ILE A 70 8.02 -3.42 15.45
CA ILE A 70 8.68 -2.25 16.03
C ILE A 70 10.18 -2.55 16.10
N TYR A 71 10.99 -1.57 15.71
CA TYR A 71 12.43 -1.63 15.83
C TYR A 71 12.97 -0.32 16.39
N ARG A 72 13.94 -0.41 17.29
CA ARG A 72 14.70 0.73 17.80
C ARG A 72 16.16 0.33 17.88
N GLY A 73 17.02 1.04 17.18
CA GLY A 73 18.43 0.69 17.09
C GLY A 73 19.15 1.42 15.96
N LYS A 74 20.43 1.10 15.83
CA LYS A 74 21.26 1.58 14.72
C LYS A 74 20.79 0.93 13.41
N ASN A 75 21.04 1.61 12.29
CA ASN A 75 20.69 1.10 10.96
C ASN A 75 19.19 0.82 10.79
N ALA A 76 18.33 1.61 11.44
CA ALA A 76 16.87 1.43 11.41
C ALA A 76 16.31 1.36 9.98
N VAL A 77 16.85 2.17 9.05
CA VAL A 77 16.44 2.14 7.64
C VAL A 77 16.78 0.81 6.97
N GLN A 78 17.99 0.29 7.18
CA GLN A 78 18.39 -0.99 6.59
C GLN A 78 17.49 -2.12 7.11
N HIS A 79 17.31 -2.18 8.43
CA HIS A 79 16.49 -3.20 9.07
C HIS A 79 15.02 -3.10 8.63
N PHE A 80 14.52 -1.89 8.40
CA PHE A 80 13.19 -1.66 7.83
C PHE A 80 13.08 -2.24 6.42
N MET A 81 14.03 -1.92 5.53
CA MET A 81 13.99 -2.37 4.14
C MET A 81 14.07 -3.90 4.04
N GLU A 82 14.93 -4.53 4.82
CA GLU A 82 15.04 -5.99 4.90
C GLU A 82 13.72 -6.62 5.35
N ASN A 83 13.09 -6.06 6.38
CA ASN A 83 11.79 -6.53 6.84
C ASN A 83 10.70 -6.36 5.79
N ILE A 84 10.57 -5.19 5.17
CA ILE A 84 9.53 -4.92 4.15
C ILE A 84 9.69 -5.83 2.93
N LEU A 85 10.92 -6.13 2.50
CA LEU A 85 11.15 -7.07 1.42
C LEU A 85 10.67 -8.47 1.78
N LYS A 86 10.97 -8.93 3.01
CA LYS A 86 10.46 -10.21 3.52
C LYS A 86 8.93 -10.24 3.59
N GLU A 87 8.30 -9.15 4.06
CA GLU A 87 6.83 -9.04 4.04
C GLU A 87 6.28 -9.17 2.62
N ASN A 88 6.91 -8.49 1.66
CA ASN A 88 6.47 -8.51 0.28
C ASN A 88 6.54 -9.93 -0.32
N GLU A 89 7.61 -10.68 -0.05
CA GLU A 89 7.74 -12.07 -0.48
C GLU A 89 6.64 -12.97 0.12
N GLU A 90 6.38 -12.84 1.43
CA GLU A 90 5.34 -13.61 2.12
C GLU A 90 3.93 -13.26 1.61
N LEU A 91 3.66 -11.98 1.35
CA LEU A 91 2.37 -11.52 0.83
C LEU A 91 2.19 -11.91 -0.65
N ALA A 92 3.23 -11.81 -1.47
CA ALA A 92 3.19 -12.23 -2.87
C ALA A 92 2.89 -13.73 -2.99
N ALA A 93 3.49 -14.57 -2.15
CA ALA A 93 3.17 -16.00 -2.10
C ALA A 93 1.69 -16.26 -1.77
N LYS A 94 1.11 -15.50 -0.83
CA LYS A 94 -0.33 -15.60 -0.50
C LYS A 94 -1.22 -15.15 -1.65
N LEU A 95 -0.86 -14.10 -2.37
CA LEU A 95 -1.64 -13.55 -3.48
C LEU A 95 -1.59 -14.41 -4.74
N THR A 96 -0.51 -15.15 -4.93
CA THR A 96 -0.32 -16.07 -6.07
C THR A 96 -0.86 -17.47 -5.80
N SER A 97 -1.21 -17.78 -4.56
CA SER A 97 -1.82 -19.06 -4.19
C SER A 97 -3.21 -19.21 -4.82
N ILE A 98 -3.41 -20.25 -5.61
CA ILE A 98 -4.71 -20.58 -6.19
C ILE A 98 -5.57 -21.25 -5.11
N VAL A 99 -6.56 -20.52 -4.60
CA VAL A 99 -7.59 -21.03 -3.69
C VAL A 99 -8.89 -21.27 -4.47
N PRO A 100 -9.62 -22.37 -4.21
CA PRO A 100 -10.94 -22.58 -4.80
C PRO A 100 -11.87 -21.42 -4.46
N ILE A 101 -12.57 -20.91 -5.47
CA ILE A 101 -13.60 -19.89 -5.26
C ILE A 101 -14.78 -20.55 -4.55
N HIS A 102 -15.18 -20.01 -3.41
CA HIS A 102 -16.38 -20.45 -2.70
C HIS A 102 -17.52 -19.47 -2.99
N MET A 103 -18.41 -19.83 -3.92
CA MET A 103 -19.60 -19.05 -4.26
C MET A 103 -20.81 -19.60 -3.51
N THR A 104 -21.60 -18.72 -2.90
CA THR A 104 -22.95 -19.09 -2.44
C THR A 104 -23.90 -19.17 -3.64
N PRO A 105 -25.06 -19.86 -3.52
CA PRO A 105 -26.06 -19.87 -4.58
C PRO A 105 -26.53 -18.46 -5.00
N GLN A 106 -26.52 -17.51 -4.05
CA GLN A 106 -26.83 -16.11 -4.34
C GLN A 106 -25.72 -15.45 -5.17
N ASP A 107 -24.45 -15.66 -4.82
CA ASP A 107 -23.31 -15.13 -5.59
C ASP A 107 -23.32 -15.63 -7.04
N GLU A 108 -23.70 -16.90 -7.27
CA GLU A 108 -23.84 -17.46 -8.62
C GLU A 108 -24.97 -16.80 -9.41
N LEU A 109 -26.11 -16.54 -8.76
CA LEU A 109 -27.24 -15.83 -9.38
C LEU A 109 -26.85 -14.38 -9.72
N ASP A 110 -26.19 -13.70 -8.79
CA ASP A 110 -25.71 -12.32 -8.97
C ASP A 110 -24.68 -12.26 -10.09
N PHE A 111 -23.74 -13.21 -10.13
CA PHE A 111 -22.74 -13.30 -11.20
C PHE A 111 -23.37 -13.55 -12.57
N ARG A 112 -24.33 -14.47 -12.67
CA ARG A 112 -25.00 -14.80 -13.95
C ARG A 112 -25.93 -13.70 -14.45
N SER A 113 -26.52 -12.93 -13.54
CA SER A 113 -27.41 -11.81 -13.86
C SER A 113 -26.67 -10.47 -14.00
N ALA A 114 -25.38 -10.41 -13.67
CA ALA A 114 -24.57 -9.20 -13.78
C ALA A 114 -24.49 -8.73 -15.24
N THR A 115 -25.10 -7.56 -15.49
CA THR A 115 -25.08 -6.90 -16.78
C THR A 115 -23.94 -5.89 -16.91
N HIS A 116 -23.31 -5.50 -15.80
CA HIS A 116 -22.26 -4.49 -15.75
C HIS A 116 -21.05 -5.02 -14.99
N CYS A 117 -19.85 -4.69 -15.46
CA CYS A 117 -18.59 -4.99 -14.80
C CYS A 117 -18.56 -4.38 -13.39
N SER A 118 -18.22 -5.18 -12.38
CA SER A 118 -18.11 -4.75 -10.98
C SER A 118 -17.03 -3.68 -10.76
N ILE A 119 -16.02 -3.63 -11.63
CA ILE A 119 -14.87 -2.72 -11.56
C ILE A 119 -15.15 -1.45 -12.35
N CYS A 120 -15.42 -1.53 -13.67
CA CYS A 120 -15.59 -0.33 -14.50
C CYS A 120 -17.01 0.20 -14.59
N LYS A 121 -17.99 -0.53 -14.04
CA LYS A 121 -19.44 -0.20 -14.06
C LYS A 121 -20.01 -0.02 -15.47
N ARG A 122 -19.38 -0.61 -16.50
CA ARG A 122 -19.85 -0.62 -17.89
C ARG A 122 -20.37 -2.01 -18.24
N HIS A 123 -21.33 -2.06 -19.17
CA HIS A 123 -21.73 -3.28 -19.87
C HIS A 123 -20.56 -3.92 -20.62
#